data_AF-A0A937CW99-F1
#
_entry.id   AF-A0A937CW99-F1
#
_cell.length_a   1.000
_cell.length_b   1.000
_cell.length_c   1.000
_cell.angle_alpha   90.00
_cell.angle_beta   90.00
_cell.angle_gamma   90.00
#
_symmetry.space_group_name_H-M   'P 1'
#
loop_
_entity.id
_entity.type
_entity.pdbx_description
1 polymer ?
#
loop_
_entity_poly.entity_id
_entity_poly.type
_entity_poly.pdbx_seq_one_letter_code
_entity_poly.pdbx_strand_id
1 'polypeptide(L)'
;MLKFDDAPKKATNLSLNSKVLEMARELGMNISQTVDALLAEEVRRRYWEKWKDENKDAIGEYNARIASEGLPLAKYRSFGRTLGDGRKKA
;
A
#
# COMPACT_ATOMS: atom_id res chain seq x y z
N MET A 1 -8.65 6.17 1.14
CA MET A 1 -7.37 5.58 0.69
C MET A 1 -6.31 6.66 0.72
N LEU A 2 -5.06 6.32 1.06
CA LEU A 2 -3.95 7.27 1.12
C LEU A 2 -3.79 7.98 -0.23
N LYS A 3 -3.97 9.31 -0.26
CA LYS A 3 -3.78 10.16 -1.43
C LYS A 3 -2.94 11.36 -1.03
N PHE A 4 -1.90 11.66 -1.80
CA PHE A 4 -0.95 12.75 -1.52
C PHE A 4 -0.93 13.82 -2.62
N ASP A 5 -1.61 13.58 -3.74
CA ASP A 5 -1.45 14.37 -4.97
C ASP A 5 -2.05 15.78 -4.88
N ASP A 6 -2.99 16.01 -3.95
CA ASP A 6 -3.72 17.28 -3.78
C ASP A 6 -3.22 18.15 -2.61
N ALA A 7 -2.14 17.73 -1.93
CA ALA A 7 -1.64 18.43 -0.74
C ALA A 7 -0.60 19.52 -1.10
N PRO A 8 -0.67 20.73 -0.51
CA PRO A 8 0.32 21.76 -0.74
C PRO A 8 1.68 21.36 -0.15
N LYS A 9 2.77 21.65 -0.88
CA LYS A 9 4.13 21.40 -0.39
C LYS A 9 4.46 22.29 0.80
N LYS A 10 4.99 21.69 1.86
CA LYS A 10 5.45 22.40 3.06
C LYS A 10 6.98 22.38 3.11
N ALA A 11 7.58 23.57 3.16
CA ALA A 11 9.01 23.70 3.40
C ALA A 11 9.37 23.10 4.78
N THR A 12 10.31 22.16 4.79
CA THR A 12 10.71 21.43 5.99
C THR A 12 12.23 21.40 6.05
N ASN A 13 12.80 21.74 7.21
CA ASN A 13 14.24 21.62 7.45
C ASN A 13 14.57 20.16 7.79
N LEU A 14 15.49 19.57 7.02
CA LEU A 14 15.94 18.19 7.20
C LEU A 14 17.46 18.15 7.23
N SER A 15 18.01 17.27 8.06
CA SER A 15 19.46 17.03 8.14
C SER A 15 19.80 15.76 7.35
N LEU A 16 20.65 15.90 6.34
CA LEU A 16 21.17 14.78 5.54
C LEU A 16 22.70 14.82 5.51
N ASN A 17 23.29 13.70 5.09
CA ASN A 17 24.73 13.61 4.90
C ASN A 17 25.21 14.65 3.88
N SER A 18 26.15 15.50 4.29
CA SER A 18 26.66 16.59 3.46
C SER A 18 27.29 16.10 2.16
N LYS A 19 28.06 15.02 2.20
CA LYS A 19 28.71 14.45 1.00
C LYS A 19 27.69 13.96 -0.02
N VAL A 20 26.58 13.38 0.44
CA VAL A 20 25.49 12.92 -0.44
C VAL A 20 24.80 14.13 -1.09
N LEU A 21 24.59 15.21 -0.34
CA LEU A 21 24.00 16.44 -0.87
C LEU A 21 24.90 17.12 -1.90
N GLU A 22 26.20 17.17 -1.65
CA GLU A 22 27.20 17.71 -2.59
C GLU A 22 27.19 16.91 -3.90
N MET A 23 27.33 15.59 -3.83
CA MET A 23 27.27 14.72 -5.01
C MET A 23 25.94 14.85 -5.76
N ALA A 24 24.80 14.88 -5.06
CA ALA A 24 23.50 15.04 -5.70
C ALA A 24 23.37 16.37 -6.45
N ARG A 25 23.96 17.45 -5.91
CA ARG A 25 24.02 18.76 -6.59
C ARG A 25 24.93 18.71 -7.83
N GLU A 26 26.11 18.10 -7.72
CA GLU A 26 27.03 17.93 -8.85
C GLU A 26 26.39 17.13 -9.99
N LEU A 27 25.56 16.13 -9.65
CA LEU A 27 24.80 15.32 -10.60
C LEU A 27 23.54 16.04 -11.14
N GLY A 28 23.26 17.27 -10.72
CA GLY A 28 22.10 18.04 -11.17
C GLY A 28 20.75 17.49 -10.69
N MET A 29 20.72 16.73 -9.59
CA MET A 29 19.50 16.11 -9.09
C MET A 29 18.54 17.13 -8.46
N ASN A 30 17.24 16.95 -8.68
CA ASN A 30 16.21 17.69 -7.95
C ASN A 30 15.98 17.06 -6.57
N ILE A 31 16.81 17.44 -5.60
CA ILE A 31 16.82 16.86 -4.24
C ILE A 31 15.43 16.92 -3.59
N SER A 32 14.72 18.04 -3.71
CA SER A 32 13.39 18.18 -3.10
C SER A 32 12.40 17.16 -3.68
N GLN A 33 12.36 17.02 -5.00
CA GLN A 33 11.47 16.06 -5.66
C GLN A 33 11.87 14.61 -5.35
N THR A 34 13.16 14.31 -5.28
CA THR A 34 13.65 12.97 -4.95
C THR A 34 13.28 12.56 -3.53
N VAL A 35 13.53 13.44 -2.55
CA VAL A 35 13.20 13.18 -1.14
C VAL A 35 11.69 13.05 -0.95
N ASP A 36 10.90 13.90 -1.61
CA ASP A 36 9.42 13.85 -1.59
C ASP A 36 8.89 12.50 -2.09
N ALA A 37 9.38 12.03 -3.24
CA ALA A 37 8.97 10.75 -3.81
C ALA A 37 9.35 9.55 -2.91
N LEU A 38 10.59 9.53 -2.40
CA LEU A 38 11.07 8.46 -1.51
C LEU A 38 10.28 8.43 -0.20
N LEU A 39 9.99 9.60 0.38
CA LEU A 39 9.20 9.69 1.60
C LEU A 39 7.77 9.23 1.37
N ALA A 40 7.14 9.64 0.27
CA ALA A 40 5.78 9.23 -0.07
C ALA A 40 5.66 7.70 -0.29
N GLU A 41 6.68 7.07 -0.88
CA GLU A 41 6.75 5.63 -0.99
C GLU A 41 6.88 4.94 0.37
N GLU A 42 7.82 5.38 1.22
CA GLU A 42 8.03 4.80 2.54
C GLU A 42 6.81 4.97 3.45
N VAL A 43 6.14 6.12 3.40
CA VAL A 43 4.89 6.35 4.15
C VAL A 43 3.79 5.41 3.67
N ARG A 44 3.62 5.22 2.36
CA ARG A 44 2.65 4.25 1.83
C ARG A 44 2.96 2.85 2.32
N ARG A 45 4.23 2.42 2.25
CA ARG A 45 4.67 1.10 2.69
C ARG A 45 4.29 0.88 4.16
N ARG A 46 4.71 1.78 5.05
CA ARG A 46 4.42 1.66 6.49
C ARG A 46 2.94 1.73 6.82
N TYR A 47 2.19 2.60 6.13
CA TYR A 47 0.75 2.69 6.31
C TYR A 47 0.07 1.35 5.99
N TRP A 48 0.41 0.72 4.85
CA TRP A 48 -0.18 -0.55 4.45
C TRP A 48 0.28 -1.72 5.31
N GLU A 49 1.53 -1.73 5.78
CA GLU A 49 2.01 -2.71 6.75
C GLU A 49 1.20 -2.66 8.04
N LYS A 50 1.02 -1.45 8.59
CA LYS A 50 0.22 -1.23 9.79
C LYS A 50 -1.24 -1.62 9.56
N TRP A 51 -1.83 -1.19 8.46
CA TRP A 51 -3.22 -1.54 8.13
C TRP A 51 -3.40 -3.06 8.01
N LYS A 52 -2.46 -3.76 7.37
CA LYS A 52 -2.51 -5.22 7.22
C LYS A 52 -2.44 -5.93 8.56
N ASP A 53 -1.62 -5.43 9.48
CA ASP A 53 -1.50 -5.97 10.83
C ASP A 53 -2.80 -5.75 11.63
N GLU A 54 -3.31 -4.51 11.63
CA GLU A 54 -4.55 -4.15 12.31
C GLU A 54 -5.77 -4.92 11.80
N ASN A 55 -5.80 -5.28 10.50
CA ASN A 55 -6.93 -5.96 9.87
C ASN A 55 -6.70 -7.48 9.73
N LYS A 56 -5.59 -8.00 10.25
CA LYS A 56 -5.19 -9.40 10.07
C LYS A 56 -6.28 -10.37 10.57
N ASP A 57 -6.84 -10.11 11.74
CA ASP A 57 -7.85 -10.98 12.36
C ASP A 57 -9.18 -10.91 11.61
N ALA A 58 -9.67 -9.72 11.29
CA ALA A 58 -10.89 -9.54 10.51
C ALA A 58 -10.80 -10.19 9.11
N ILE A 59 -9.65 -10.07 8.45
CA ILE A 59 -9.38 -10.75 7.18
C ILE A 59 -9.34 -12.26 7.39
N GLY A 60 -8.73 -12.73 8.47
CA GLY A 60 -8.68 -14.14 8.85
C GLY A 60 -10.06 -14.74 9.04
N GLU A 61 -10.92 -14.10 9.84
CA GLU A 61 -12.31 -14.51 10.08
C GLU A 61 -13.13 -14.51 8.79
N TYR A 62 -13.00 -13.46 7.97
CA TYR A 62 -13.67 -13.41 6.67
C TYR A 62 -13.22 -14.56 5.76
N ASN A 63 -11.91 -14.80 5.66
CA ASN A 63 -11.37 -15.90 4.87
C ASN A 63 -11.83 -17.27 5.37
N ALA A 64 -11.93 -17.45 6.69
CA ALA A 64 -12.46 -18.67 7.29
C ALA A 64 -13.93 -18.87 6.91
N ARG A 65 -14.75 -17.81 6.96
CA ARG A 65 -16.14 -17.84 6.52
C ARG A 65 -16.27 -18.17 5.04
N ILE A 66 -15.45 -17.58 4.17
CA ILE A 66 -15.46 -17.91 2.74
C ILE A 66 -15.03 -19.37 2.51
N ALA A 67 -14.06 -19.87 3.25
CA ALA A 67 -13.62 -21.26 3.13
C ALA A 67 -14.72 -22.26 3.53
N SER A 68 -15.57 -21.93 4.52
CA SER A 68 -16.68 -22.79 4.97
C SER A 68 -17.96 -22.61 4.14
N GLU A 69 -18.42 -21.37 3.96
CA GLU A 69 -19.73 -21.04 3.37
C GLU A 69 -19.65 -20.74 1.88
N GLY A 70 -18.49 -20.30 1.40
CA GLY A 70 -18.28 -19.83 0.04
C GLY A 70 -18.56 -18.34 -0.13
N LEU A 71 -18.22 -17.84 -1.31
CA LEU A 71 -18.43 -16.46 -1.71
C LEU A 71 -19.93 -16.15 -1.76
N PRO A 72 -20.39 -15.13 -1.03
CA PRO A 72 -21.75 -14.64 -1.16
C PRO A 72 -22.05 -14.34 -2.63
N LEU A 73 -23.25 -14.73 -3.07
CA LEU A 73 -23.76 -14.48 -4.42
C LEU A 73 -22.95 -15.13 -5.56
N ALA A 74 -22.03 -16.06 -5.27
CA ALA A 74 -21.25 -16.77 -6.31
C ALA A 74 -22.15 -17.40 -7.40
N LYS A 75 -23.33 -17.88 -7.03
CA LYS A 75 -24.35 -18.44 -7.94
C LYS A 75 -24.86 -17.45 -9.01
N TYR A 76 -24.75 -16.15 -8.77
CA TYR A 76 -25.21 -15.10 -9.69
C TYR A 76 -24.06 -14.47 -10.48
N ARG A 77 -22.82 -14.92 -10.29
CA ARG A 77 -21.63 -14.34 -10.92
C ARG A 77 -21.68 -14.54 -12.44
N SER A 78 -21.62 -13.45 -13.20
CA SER A 78 -21.71 -13.46 -14.68
C SER A 78 -20.36 -13.68 -15.38
N PHE A 79 -19.24 -13.42 -14.69
CA PHE A 79 -17.87 -13.57 -15.21
C PHE A 79 -17.03 -14.49 -14.31
N GLY A 80 -15.95 -15.07 -14.84
CA GLY A 80 -15.05 -15.92 -14.02
C GLY A 80 -15.73 -17.11 -13.34
N ARG A 81 -16.85 -17.61 -13.89
CA ARG A 81 -17.66 -18.71 -13.31
C ARG A 81 -16.84 -19.96 -12.99
N THR A 82 -15.78 -20.21 -13.76
CA THR A 82 -14.86 -21.35 -13.62
C THR A 82 -13.94 -21.27 -12.41
N LEU A 83 -13.81 -20.11 -11.73
CA LEU A 83 -12.90 -19.90 -10.60
C LEU A 83 -13.43 -20.48 -9.26
N GLY A 84 -14.62 -21.07 -9.26
CA GLY A 84 -15.27 -21.58 -8.03
C GLY A 84 -15.76 -20.47 -7.10
N ASP A 85 -16.24 -20.88 -5.93
CA ASP A 85 -16.83 -20.01 -4.90
C ASP A 85 -15.94 -19.85 -3.67
N GLY A 86 -14.68 -20.31 -3.71
CA GLY A 86 -13.73 -20.13 -2.62
C GLY A 86 -13.89 -21.09 -1.44
N ARG A 87 -14.86 -22.01 -1.46
CA ARG A 87 -14.95 -23.07 -0.44
C ARG A 87 -13.75 -24.00 -0.53
N LYS A 88 -13.19 -24.37 0.61
CA LYS A 88 -12.21 -25.47 0.69
C LYS A 88 -12.99 -26.77 0.80
N LYS A 89 -12.83 -27.68 -0.17
CA LYS A 89 -13.36 -29.05 -0.04
C LYS A 89 -12.62 -29.75 1.09
N ALA A 90 -13.37 -30.51 1.91
CA ALA A 90 -12.81 -31.43 2.89
C ALA A 90 -12.02 -32.55 2.19
#